data_AF-A0A3B8XNI8-F1
#
_entry.id   AF-A0A3B8XNI8-F1
#
_cell.length_a   1.000
_cell.length_b   1.000
_cell.length_c   1.000
_cell.angle_alpha   90.00
_cell.angle_beta   90.00
_cell.angle_gamma   90.00
#
_symmetry.space_group_name_H-M   'P 1'
#
loop_
_entity.id
_entity.type
_entity.pdbx_description
1 polymer ?
#
loop_
_entity_poly.entity_id
_entity_poly.type
_entity_poly.pdbx_seq_one_letter_code
_entity_poly.pdbx_strand_id
1 'polypeptide(L)'
;PGTCKDRDIMRHDPQKLIEGCLIASFAMGAHACYIYVRGEFIREREQLQAAVDEAYEAGLLGPNAAGSGWDFDLYVHHGAGAYICGEETALLESL
;
A
#
# COMPACT_ATOMS: atom_id res chain seq x y z
N PRO A 1 -1.27 -21.26 4.69
CA PRO A 1 0.06 -21.48 4.05
C PRO A 1 -0.11 -22.02 2.63
N GLY A 2 0.29 -21.25 1.60
CA GLY A 2 0.10 -21.58 0.18
C GLY A 2 -0.24 -20.37 -0.71
N THR A 3 -0.66 -19.25 -0.13
CA THR A 3 -1.00 -18.03 -0.86
C THR A 3 0.26 -17.23 -1.19
N CYS A 4 0.60 -17.14 -2.47
CA CYS A 4 1.71 -16.31 -2.99
C CYS A 4 1.25 -15.18 -3.92
N LYS A 5 -0.04 -15.11 -4.27
CA LYS A 5 -0.60 -14.13 -5.21
C LYS A 5 -0.25 -12.67 -4.85
N ASP A 6 -0.28 -12.34 -3.56
CA ASP A 6 -0.06 -10.96 -3.08
C ASP A 6 1.41 -10.58 -3.24
N ARG A 7 2.32 -11.56 -3.09
CA ARG A 7 3.75 -11.40 -3.31
C ARG A 7 4.05 -11.06 -4.78
N ASP A 8 3.37 -11.71 -5.72
CA ASP A 8 3.59 -11.48 -7.15
C ASP A 8 3.09 -10.11 -7.59
N ILE A 9 1.96 -9.64 -7.03
CA ILE A 9 1.43 -8.30 -7.29
C ILE A 9 2.41 -7.23 -6.80
N MET A 10 2.87 -7.33 -5.55
CA MET A 10 3.82 -6.36 -4.98
C MET A 10 5.17 -6.34 -5.71
N ARG A 11 5.60 -7.49 -6.25
CA ARG A 11 6.92 -7.61 -6.89
C ARG A 11 6.94 -7.20 -8.37
N HIS A 12 5.90 -7.54 -9.12
CA HIS A 12 5.91 -7.36 -10.57
C HIS A 12 5.06 -6.19 -11.05
N ASP A 13 4.07 -5.76 -10.26
CA ASP A 13 3.11 -4.73 -10.67
C ASP A 13 2.69 -3.81 -9.49
N PRO A 14 3.65 -3.22 -8.74
CA PRO A 14 3.34 -2.41 -7.56
C PRO A 14 2.52 -1.14 -7.90
N GLN A 15 2.72 -0.56 -9.08
CA GLN A 15 2.00 0.64 -9.52
C GLN A 15 0.49 0.39 -9.66
N LYS A 16 0.07 -0.81 -10.09
CA LYS A 16 -1.37 -1.16 -10.14
C LYS A 16 -1.99 -1.23 -8.76
N LEU A 17 -1.23 -1.71 -7.77
CA LEU A 17 -1.71 -1.75 -6.38
C LEU A 17 -1.90 -0.33 -5.84
N ILE A 18 -0.94 0.56 -6.09
CA ILE A 18 -0.99 1.97 -5.69
C ILE A 18 -2.19 2.70 -6.32
N GLU A 19 -2.40 2.53 -7.63
CA GLU A 19 -3.55 3.09 -8.33
C GLU A 19 -4.87 2.56 -7.75
N GLY A 20 -4.95 1.25 -7.49
CA GLY A 20 -6.10 0.63 -6.86
C GLY A 20 -6.40 1.21 -5.48
N CYS A 21 -5.37 1.49 -4.68
CA CYS A 21 -5.51 2.16 -3.38
C CYS A 21 -6.08 3.57 -3.52
N LEU A 22 -5.58 4.37 -4.46
CA LEU A 22 -6.10 5.72 -4.72
C LEU A 22 -7.58 5.68 -5.12
N ILE A 23 -7.96 4.80 -6.05
CA ILE A 23 -9.35 4.67 -6.52
C ILE A 23 -10.27 4.20 -5.39
N ALA A 24 -9.86 3.18 -4.63
CA ALA A 24 -10.65 2.66 -3.52
C ALA A 24 -10.83 3.71 -2.43
N SER A 25 -9.77 4.43 -2.08
CA SER A 25 -9.82 5.50 -1.09
C SER A 25 -10.69 6.67 -1.55
N PHE A 26 -10.61 7.06 -2.82
CA PHE A 26 -11.51 8.07 -3.39
C PHE A 26 -12.99 7.63 -3.29
N ALA A 27 -13.30 6.37 -3.62
CA ALA A 27 -14.66 5.84 -3.52
C ALA A 27 -15.20 5.81 -2.08
N MET A 28 -14.33 5.64 -1.09
CA MET A 28 -14.70 5.63 0.34
C MET A 28 -14.57 7.01 1.03
N GLY A 29 -14.03 8.02 0.35
CA GLY A 29 -13.72 9.32 0.95
C GLY A 29 -12.55 9.29 1.94
N ALA A 30 -11.63 8.33 1.81
CA ALA A 30 -10.43 8.24 2.63
C ALA A 30 -9.28 9.06 2.02
N HIS A 31 -8.54 9.77 2.88
CA HIS A 31 -7.39 10.60 2.50
C HIS A 31 -6.04 9.94 2.79
N ALA A 32 -6.05 8.82 3.52
CA ALA A 32 -4.83 8.06 3.82
C ALA A 32 -5.10 6.57 3.58
N CYS A 33 -4.12 5.88 2.98
CA CYS A 33 -4.12 4.44 2.81
C CYS A 33 -2.86 3.86 3.45
N TYR A 34 -3.03 2.77 4.20
CA TYR A 34 -1.92 2.03 4.79
C TYR A 34 -1.84 0.64 4.15
N ILE A 35 -0.73 0.36 3.47
CA ILE A 35 -0.43 -0.97 2.96
C ILE A 35 0.38 -1.71 4.03
N TYR A 36 -0.26 -2.67 4.69
CA TYR A 36 0.42 -3.54 5.64
C TYR A 36 1.10 -4.69 4.90
N VAL A 37 2.43 -4.62 4.80
CA VAL A 37 3.24 -5.66 4.18
C VAL A 37 3.70 -6.65 5.26
N ARG A 38 3.51 -7.93 4.94
CA ARG A 38 3.93 -9.03 5.81
C ARG A 38 5.45 -8.97 6.09
N GLY A 39 5.84 -9.23 7.34
CA GLY A 39 7.22 -9.11 7.81
C GLY A 39 8.27 -9.84 6.98
N GLU A 40 7.94 -11.05 6.53
CA GLU A 40 8.84 -11.89 5.75
C GLU A 40 9.10 -11.38 4.31
N PHE A 41 8.33 -10.40 3.83
CA PHE A 41 8.41 -9.84 2.47
C PHE A 41 9.26 -8.56 2.41
N ILE A 42 10.53 -8.67 2.81
CA ILE A 42 11.44 -7.53 2.91
C ILE A 42 11.73 -6.91 1.52
N ARG A 43 12.02 -7.74 0.52
CA ARG A 43 12.38 -7.25 -0.83
C ARG A 43 11.17 -6.66 -1.56
N GLU A 44 10.01 -7.29 -1.39
CA GLU A 44 8.77 -6.83 -1.99
C GLU A 44 8.32 -5.50 -1.38
N ARG A 45 8.55 -5.31 -0.07
CA ARG A 45 8.36 -4.01 0.59
C ARG A 45 9.28 -2.94 0.01
N GLU A 46 10.57 -3.24 -0.16
CA GLU A 46 11.53 -2.28 -0.73
C GLU A 46 11.14 -1.85 -2.14
N GLN A 47 10.69 -2.79 -2.97
CA GLN A 47 10.18 -2.48 -4.31
C GLN A 47 8.89 -1.68 -4.28
N LEU A 48 7.95 -2.04 -3.39
CA LEU A 48 6.71 -1.29 -3.23
C LEU A 48 7.00 0.13 -2.73
N GLN A 49 7.90 0.30 -1.77
CA GLN A 49 8.29 1.62 -1.27
C GLN A 49 8.90 2.47 -2.39
N ALA A 50 9.82 1.90 -3.18
CA ALA A 50 10.39 2.62 -4.32
C ALA A 50 9.31 3.04 -5.33
N ALA A 51 8.33 2.17 -5.62
CA ALA A 51 7.22 2.51 -6.51
C ALA A 51 6.29 3.60 -5.93
N VAL A 52 6.10 3.62 -4.61
CA VAL A 52 5.38 4.70 -3.92
C VAL A 52 6.15 6.01 -4.04
N ASP A 53 7.45 5.99 -3.79
CA ASP A 53 8.30 7.18 -3.92
C ASP A 53 8.27 7.73 -5.36
N GLU A 54 8.36 6.86 -6.37
CA GLU A 54 8.19 7.23 -7.79
C GLU A 54 6.81 7.87 -8.07
N ALA A 55 5.74 7.34 -7.46
CA ALA A 55 4.40 7.88 -7.63
C ALA A 55 4.22 9.26 -6.95
N TYR A 56 4.88 9.49 -5.82
CA TYR A 56 4.97 10.81 -5.20
C TYR A 56 5.79 11.79 -6.06
N GLU A 57 6.93 11.37 -6.60
CA GLU A 57 7.74 12.20 -7.51
C GLU A 57 6.99 12.56 -8.80
N ALA A 58 6.18 11.64 -9.32
CA ALA A 58 5.33 11.87 -10.48
C ALA A 58 4.07 12.70 -10.17
N GLY A 59 3.82 13.07 -8.90
CA GLY A 59 2.62 13.82 -8.49
C GLY A 59 1.32 13.03 -8.61
N LEU A 60 1.40 11.69 -8.65
CA LEU A 60 0.24 10.81 -8.66
C LEU A 60 -0.33 10.62 -7.25
N LEU A 61 0.51 10.80 -6.23
CA LEU A 61 0.17 10.74 -4.81
C LEU A 61 0.53 12.06 -4.10
N GLY A 62 -0.04 12.25 -2.91
CA GLY A 62 0.19 13.40 -2.05
C GLY A 62 -0.87 14.50 -2.21
N PRO A 63 -0.50 15.77 -1.98
CA PRO A 63 -1.43 16.88 -2.13
C PRO A 63 -1.82 17.02 -3.60
N ASN A 64 -3.12 17.08 -3.88
CA ASN A 64 -3.64 17.09 -5.25
C ASN A 64 -3.21 15.87 -6.10
N ALA A 65 -3.48 14.66 -5.59
CA ALA A 65 -3.17 13.38 -6.22
C ALA A 65 -3.68 13.34 -7.67
N ALA A 66 -2.77 13.07 -8.61
CA ALA A 66 -3.02 13.01 -10.05
C ALA A 66 -3.68 14.28 -10.64
N GLY A 67 -3.54 15.44 -9.98
CA GLY A 67 -4.15 16.70 -10.43
C GLY A 67 -5.68 16.76 -10.27
N SER A 68 -6.26 15.86 -9.48
CA SER A 68 -7.72 15.72 -9.31
C SER A 68 -8.36 16.68 -8.30
N GLY A 69 -7.55 17.41 -7.53
CA GLY A 69 -7.96 18.24 -6.39
C GLY A 69 -8.16 17.44 -5.10
N TRP A 70 -7.83 16.14 -5.10
CA TRP A 70 -7.99 15.25 -3.96
C TRP A 70 -6.65 14.99 -3.28
N ASP A 71 -6.57 15.22 -1.96
CA ASP A 71 -5.38 14.91 -1.18
C ASP A 71 -5.39 13.44 -0.77
N PHE A 72 -4.32 12.72 -1.12
CA PHE A 72 -4.20 11.29 -0.81
C PHE A 72 -2.78 10.89 -0.46
N ASP A 73 -2.60 10.40 0.76
CA ASP A 73 -1.33 9.85 1.22
C ASP A 73 -1.36 8.32 1.30
N LEU A 74 -0.23 7.71 0.96
CA LEU A 74 -0.06 6.27 1.00
C LEU A 74 1.19 5.88 1.80
N TYR A 75 0.97 5.07 2.82
CA TYR A 75 2.01 4.63 3.76
C TYR A 75 2.19 3.12 3.68
N VAL A 76 3.44 2.65 3.63
CA VAL A 76 3.76 1.23 3.66
C VAL A 76 4.21 0.85 5.07
N HIS A 77 3.40 0.08 5.78
CA HIS A 77 3.72 -0.40 7.14
C HIS A 77 4.26 -1.83 7.09
N HIS A 78 5.27 -2.13 7.90
CA HIS A 78 5.93 -3.44 7.92
C HIS A 78 5.55 -4.22 9.18
N GLY A 79 4.91 -5.37 9.01
CA GLY A 79 4.56 -6.24 10.13
C GLY A 79 5.75 -7.01 10.70
N ALA A 80 5.66 -7.44 11.96
CA ALA A 80 6.73 -8.22 12.62
C ALA A 80 6.61 -9.76 12.42
N GLY A 81 5.97 -10.23 11.35
CA GLY A 81 5.86 -11.66 11.02
C GLY A 81 4.79 -12.43 11.80
N ALA A 82 3.74 -11.75 12.26
CA ALA A 82 2.62 -12.37 12.96
C ALA A 82 1.48 -12.69 11.98
N TYR A 83 1.15 -13.99 11.83
CA TYR A 83 0.04 -14.43 10.97
C TYR A 83 -1.33 -13.91 11.45
N ILE A 84 -1.49 -13.68 12.76
CA ILE A 84 -2.71 -13.14 13.36
C ILE A 84 -2.96 -11.68 12.95
N CYS A 85 -1.90 -10.90 12.67
CA CYS A 85 -1.99 -9.50 12.27
C CYS A 85 -2.49 -9.30 10.82
N GLY A 86 -2.80 -10.38 10.10
CA GLY A 86 -3.49 -10.32 8.81
C GLY A 86 -5.02 -10.35 8.91
N GLU A 87 -5.57 -10.50 10.12
CA GLU A 87 -7.01 -10.36 10.40
C GLU A 87 -7.37 -8.88 10.53
N GLU A 88 -8.52 -8.45 10.01
CA GLU A 88 -8.88 -7.04 9.80
C GLU A 88 -8.82 -6.19 11.08
N THR A 89 -9.30 -6.72 12.21
CA THR A 89 -9.25 -6.02 13.50
C THR A 89 -7.86 -6.03 14.11
N ALA A 90 -7.13 -7.14 13.98
CA ALA A 90 -5.74 -7.23 14.42
C ALA A 90 -4.78 -6.38 13.58
N LEU A 91 -5.13 -6.09 12.32
CA LEU A 91 -4.37 -5.21 11.42
C LEU A 91 -4.50 -3.75 11.89
N LEU A 92 -5.69 -3.33 12.30
CA LEU A 92 -5.92 -2.00 12.88
C LEU A 92 -5.16 -1.81 14.20
N GLU A 93 -5.05 -2.84 15.04
CA GLU A 93 -4.27 -2.76 16.28
C GLU A 93 -2.74 -2.92 16.07
N SER A 94 -2.32 -3.49 14.94
CA SER A 94 -0.91 -3.68 14.59
C SER A 94 -0.31 -2.52 13.80
N LEU A 95 -1.13 -1.55 13.39
CA LEU A 95 -0.73 -0.33 12.68
C LEU A 95 -0.13 0.71 13.63
#